data_AF-A0A176S1L6-F1
#
_entry.id   AF-A0A176S1L6-F1
#
_cell.length_a   1.000
_cell.length_b   1.000
_cell.length_c   1.000
_cell.angle_alpha   90.00
_cell.angle_beta   90.00
_cell.angle_gamma   90.00
#
_symmetry.space_group_name_H-M   'P 1'
#
loop_
_entity.id
_entity.type
_entity.pdbx_description
1 polymer ?
#
loop_
_entity_poly.entity_id
_entity_poly.type
_entity_poly.pdbx_seq_one_letter_code
_entity_poly.pdbx_strand_id
1 'polypeptide(L)'
;KGKFIDEELNFKRALIGTVPVENIADLMNKYENAILKQNVRDFLGFKRSVNDGIKTTLLDPEARKNFYFLNNGITMICADLGYAPSGNKEFTLIKMLDAQIINGGQTSKALQQVLSDPKNKQQDFSESMVLVRIYKLGAKKDEELIYDITLATNSQNAITLRYLRANDSIQKKIEQGLKQYGIHYRRKRGYKRASKTDIRMEMAAEVILATKCHRPNEARFRKGLHFDKIYFQIFENKNFTIEELVFLVELFKKIESYRKNADVKLIKKYPFIPY
;
A
#
# COMPACT_ATOMS: atom_id res chain seq x y z
N LYS A 1 18.36 4.03 -18.53
CA LYS A 1 19.02 5.14 -19.25
C LYS A 1 18.15 6.39 -19.09
N GLY A 2 18.72 7.58 -18.86
CA GLY A 2 17.92 8.80 -18.63
C GLY A 2 18.75 10.08 -18.54
N LYS A 3 18.07 11.23 -18.49
CA LYS A 3 18.66 12.55 -18.15
C LYS A 3 18.36 12.85 -16.69
N PHE A 4 19.32 13.40 -15.94
CA PHE A 4 19.12 13.66 -14.51
C PHE A 4 19.97 14.83 -14.01
N ILE A 5 19.56 15.35 -12.86
CA ILE A 5 20.30 16.27 -12.00
C ILE A 5 20.79 15.45 -10.81
N ASP A 6 22.04 15.64 -10.41
CA ASP A 6 22.66 15.03 -9.23
C ASP A 6 22.80 16.08 -8.14
N GLU A 7 22.15 15.85 -7.01
CA GLU A 7 22.15 16.76 -5.87
C GLU A 7 22.67 16.05 -4.63
N GLU A 8 23.39 16.79 -3.79
CA GLU A 8 23.76 16.37 -2.45
C GLU A 8 23.02 17.23 -1.43
N LEU A 9 22.12 16.61 -0.67
CA LEU A 9 21.26 17.25 0.31
C LEU A 9 21.44 16.55 1.65
N ASN A 10 21.83 17.28 2.71
CA ASN A 10 22.07 16.73 4.04
C ASN A 10 23.01 15.50 4.03
N PHE A 11 24.10 15.56 3.25
CA PHE A 11 25.06 14.46 3.06
C PHE A 11 24.45 13.18 2.45
N LYS A 12 23.31 13.31 1.75
CA LYS A 12 22.65 12.26 1.00
C LYS A 12 22.58 12.65 -0.47
N ARG A 13 22.89 11.70 -1.34
CA ARG A 13 22.84 11.90 -2.80
C ARG A 13 21.44 11.62 -3.33
N ALA A 14 20.92 12.51 -4.17
CA ALA A 14 19.64 12.39 -4.84
C ALA A 14 19.80 12.62 -6.34
N LEU A 15 19.29 11.70 -7.16
CA LEU A 15 19.14 11.93 -8.60
C LEU A 15 17.69 12.22 -8.93
N ILE A 16 17.45 13.25 -9.74
CA ILE A 16 16.12 13.58 -10.25
C ILE A 16 16.20 13.66 -11.76
N GLY A 17 15.38 12.89 -12.47
CA GLY A 17 15.53 12.78 -13.91
C GLY A 17 14.35 12.15 -14.64
N THR A 18 14.48 12.07 -15.96
CA THR A 18 13.52 11.39 -16.84
C THR A 18 14.08 10.08 -17.34
N VAL A 19 13.21 9.07 -17.39
CA VAL A 19 13.53 7.72 -17.84
C VAL A 19 12.46 7.25 -18.82
N PRO A 20 12.82 6.59 -19.94
CA PRO A 20 11.87 5.92 -20.82
C PRO A 20 11.01 4.92 -20.05
N VAL A 21 9.71 4.88 -20.34
CA VAL A 21 8.77 3.97 -19.65
C VAL A 21 9.14 2.49 -19.82
N GLU A 22 9.77 2.14 -20.95
CA GLU A 22 10.27 0.80 -21.24
C GLU A 22 11.28 0.32 -20.20
N ASN A 23 12.21 1.19 -19.78
CA ASN A 23 13.20 0.84 -18.77
C ASN A 23 12.55 0.49 -17.42
N ILE A 24 11.42 1.11 -17.08
CA ILE A 24 10.67 0.79 -15.86
C ILE A 24 9.93 -0.54 -16.02
N ALA A 25 9.34 -0.79 -17.20
CA ALA A 25 8.71 -2.08 -17.49
C ALA A 25 9.73 -3.23 -17.43
N ASP A 26 10.91 -3.05 -18.01
CA ASP A 26 12.03 -4.02 -17.94
C ASP A 26 12.49 -4.28 -16.51
N LEU A 27 12.63 -3.21 -15.72
CA LEU A 27 12.98 -3.30 -14.30
C LEU A 27 11.93 -4.11 -13.52
N MET A 28 10.66 -3.86 -13.79
CA MET A 28 9.53 -4.59 -13.20
C MET A 28 9.46 -6.04 -13.66
N ASN A 29 9.74 -6.32 -14.94
CA ASN A 29 9.79 -7.69 -15.46
C ASN A 29 10.95 -8.49 -14.87
N LYS A 30 12.09 -7.85 -14.65
CA LYS A 30 13.28 -8.51 -14.08
C LYS A 30 13.13 -8.85 -12.60
N TYR A 31 12.54 -7.97 -11.80
CA TYR A 31 12.50 -8.11 -10.34
C TYR A 31 11.09 -8.32 -9.76
N GLU A 32 10.05 -8.23 -10.58
CA GLU A 32 8.64 -8.39 -10.21
C GLU A 32 8.26 -7.63 -8.93
N ASN A 33 7.63 -8.31 -7.97
CA ASN A 33 7.24 -7.70 -6.69
C ASN A 33 8.44 -7.48 -5.75
N ALA A 34 9.64 -8.01 -6.05
CA ALA A 34 10.79 -7.87 -5.16
C ALA A 34 11.32 -6.43 -5.09
N ILE A 35 11.15 -5.65 -6.17
CA ILE A 35 11.53 -4.23 -6.19
C ILE A 35 10.50 -3.32 -5.49
N LEU A 36 9.32 -3.85 -5.16
CA LEU A 36 8.22 -3.13 -4.50
C LEU A 36 8.04 -3.51 -3.03
N LYS A 37 8.95 -4.27 -2.43
CA LYS A 37 8.80 -4.76 -1.04
C LYS A 37 8.64 -3.62 -0.02
N GLN A 38 9.29 -2.49 -0.26
CA GLN A 38 9.19 -1.30 0.59
C GLN A 38 8.08 -0.33 0.15
N ASN A 39 7.33 -0.67 -0.90
CA ASN A 39 6.21 0.14 -1.36
C ASN A 39 4.97 -0.09 -0.48
N VAL A 40 4.53 0.94 0.23
CA VAL A 40 3.32 0.87 1.08
C VAL A 40 2.02 0.79 0.28
N ARG A 41 2.03 1.13 -1.02
CA ARG A 41 0.83 1.10 -1.89
C ARG A 41 0.53 -0.29 -2.43
N ASP A 42 1.55 -1.13 -2.60
CA ASP A 42 1.38 -2.57 -2.90
C ASP A 42 0.57 -3.26 -1.80
N PHE A 43 0.71 -2.76 -0.58
CA PHE A 43 -0.01 -3.21 0.60
C PHE A 43 -1.47 -2.69 0.68
N LEU A 44 -1.84 -1.63 -0.06
CA LEU A 44 -3.20 -1.05 -0.13
C LEU A 44 -4.11 -1.72 -1.18
N GLY A 45 -3.53 -2.49 -2.09
CA GLY A 45 -4.19 -3.03 -3.27
C GLY A 45 -4.25 -2.01 -4.42
N PHE A 46 -4.06 -2.49 -5.65
CA PHE A 46 -4.19 -1.68 -6.85
C PHE A 46 -5.65 -1.24 -7.00
N LYS A 47 -5.95 0.06 -6.80
CA LYS A 47 -7.26 0.59 -7.17
C LYS A 47 -7.41 0.49 -8.68
N ARG A 48 -8.44 -0.23 -9.13
CA ARG A 48 -8.74 -0.45 -10.56
C ARG A 48 -8.77 0.88 -11.32
N SER A 49 -9.51 1.88 -10.81
CA SER A 49 -9.69 3.18 -11.46
C SER A 49 -8.41 3.98 -11.72
N VAL A 50 -7.44 3.96 -10.80
CA VAL A 50 -6.14 4.66 -10.99
C VAL A 50 -5.32 3.93 -12.05
N ASN A 51 -5.30 2.60 -11.99
CA ASN A 51 -4.61 1.80 -12.99
C ASN A 51 -5.27 1.96 -14.37
N ASP A 52 -6.60 2.11 -14.43
CA ASP A 52 -7.34 2.30 -15.66
C ASP A 52 -6.97 3.63 -16.32
N GLY A 53 -6.89 4.74 -15.54
CA GLY A 53 -6.43 6.03 -16.07
C GLY A 53 -5.02 5.99 -16.64
N ILE A 54 -4.07 5.37 -15.93
CA ILE A 54 -2.67 5.22 -16.40
C ILE A 54 -2.63 4.38 -17.69
N LYS A 55 -3.41 3.30 -17.75
CA LYS A 55 -3.53 2.47 -18.96
C LYS A 55 -4.12 3.24 -20.13
N THR A 56 -5.19 4.02 -19.90
CA THR A 56 -5.79 4.87 -20.94
C THR A 56 -4.76 5.84 -21.50
N THR A 57 -3.99 6.53 -20.64
CA THR A 57 -2.92 7.42 -21.11
C THR A 57 -1.86 6.68 -21.92
N LEU A 58 -1.46 5.47 -21.51
CA LEU A 58 -0.44 4.69 -22.23
C LEU A 58 -0.93 4.15 -23.57
N LEU A 59 -2.21 3.81 -23.69
CA LEU A 59 -2.76 3.21 -24.90
C LEU A 59 -3.13 4.25 -25.97
N ASP A 60 -3.27 5.51 -25.58
CA ASP A 60 -3.47 6.64 -26.50
C ASP A 60 -2.11 7.17 -27.02
N PRO A 61 -1.86 7.19 -28.34
CA PRO A 61 -0.61 7.69 -28.94
C PRO A 61 -0.26 9.15 -28.65
N GLU A 62 -1.25 10.03 -28.52
CA GLU A 62 -1.01 11.45 -28.25
C GLU A 62 -0.89 11.70 -26.75
N ALA A 63 -1.71 11.02 -25.93
CA ALA A 63 -1.63 11.16 -24.49
C ALA A 63 -0.32 10.58 -23.91
N ARG A 64 0.21 9.47 -24.46
CA ARG A 64 1.43 8.84 -23.95
C ARG A 64 2.69 9.68 -24.13
N LYS A 65 2.74 10.57 -25.13
CA LYS A 65 3.83 11.54 -25.30
C LYS A 65 3.91 12.49 -24.10
N ASN A 66 2.75 12.76 -23.50
CA ASN A 66 2.59 13.58 -22.30
C ASN A 66 2.62 12.76 -20.99
N PHE A 67 3.01 11.48 -21.02
CA PHE A 67 2.97 10.59 -19.84
C PHE A 67 3.73 11.16 -18.64
N TYR A 68 4.84 11.86 -18.89
CA TYR A 68 5.62 12.57 -17.89
C TYR A 68 4.78 13.54 -17.06
N PHE A 69 3.89 14.30 -17.71
CA PHE A 69 3.04 15.31 -17.08
C PHE A 69 1.79 14.71 -16.44
N LEU A 70 1.31 13.58 -16.98
CA LEU A 70 0.05 12.94 -16.57
C LEU A 70 0.23 11.93 -15.43
N ASN A 71 1.45 11.79 -14.89
CA ASN A 71 1.77 10.90 -13.78
C ASN A 71 2.65 11.60 -12.73
N ASN A 72 2.53 11.17 -11.47
CA ASN A 72 3.32 11.74 -10.37
C ASN A 72 4.81 11.33 -10.39
N GLY A 73 5.18 10.42 -11.28
CA GLY A 73 6.51 9.82 -11.36
C GLY A 73 6.72 8.65 -10.40
N ILE A 74 7.98 8.25 -10.27
CA ILE A 74 8.45 7.10 -9.49
C ILE A 74 9.53 7.59 -8.54
N THR A 75 9.46 7.16 -7.28
CA THR A 75 10.52 7.42 -6.29
C THR A 75 11.14 6.11 -5.86
N MET A 76 12.46 6.06 -5.97
CA MET A 76 13.30 4.92 -5.66
C MET A 76 14.30 5.27 -4.57
N ILE A 77 14.68 4.26 -3.81
CA ILE A 77 15.83 4.30 -2.92
C ILE A 77 16.80 3.20 -3.33
N CYS A 78 18.07 3.36 -3.02
CA CYS A 78 19.11 2.36 -3.25
C CYS A 78 20.21 2.48 -2.21
N ALA A 79 20.87 1.35 -1.89
CA ALA A 79 22.00 1.33 -0.96
C ALA A 79 23.24 2.00 -1.56
N ASP A 80 23.42 1.84 -2.87
CA ASP A 80 24.49 2.49 -3.61
C ASP A 80 24.04 2.90 -5.01
N LEU A 81 24.72 3.92 -5.53
CA LEU A 81 24.37 4.63 -6.74
C LEU A 81 25.65 5.05 -7.48
N GLY A 82 25.77 4.60 -8.72
CA GLY A 82 26.89 4.96 -9.59
C GLY A 82 26.43 5.17 -11.03
N TYR A 83 27.20 5.95 -11.78
CA TYR A 83 27.03 6.08 -13.21
C TYR A 83 28.39 6.37 -13.85
N ALA A 84 28.56 5.89 -15.07
CA ALA A 84 29.68 6.30 -15.91
C ALA A 84 29.15 7.34 -16.92
N PRO A 85 29.90 8.41 -17.20
CA PRO A 85 29.59 9.28 -18.33
C PRO A 85 29.51 8.40 -19.59
N SER A 86 28.34 8.33 -20.20
CA SER A 86 28.19 7.73 -21.52
C SER A 86 28.77 8.72 -22.53
N GLY A 87 29.58 8.25 -23.48
CA GLY A 87 30.05 9.09 -24.60
C GLY A 87 28.89 9.66 -25.44
N ASN A 88 27.68 9.13 -25.26
CA ASN A 88 26.46 9.66 -25.82
C ASN A 88 25.80 10.66 -24.83
N LYS A 89 25.82 11.95 -25.17
CA LYS A 89 25.39 13.07 -24.31
C LYS A 89 23.91 13.05 -23.93
N GLU A 90 23.09 12.26 -24.60
CA GLU A 90 21.63 12.29 -24.41
C GLU A 90 21.12 11.44 -23.25
N PHE A 91 21.83 10.36 -22.89
CA PHE A 91 21.36 9.41 -21.88
C PHE A 91 22.50 8.82 -21.07
N THR A 92 22.33 8.81 -19.74
CA THR A 92 23.27 8.17 -18.82
C THR A 92 22.71 6.85 -18.27
N LEU A 93 23.57 5.85 -18.16
CA LEU A 93 23.25 4.60 -17.50
C LEU A 93 23.52 4.71 -15.99
N ILE A 94 22.44 4.66 -15.21
CA ILE A 94 22.51 4.62 -13.75
C ILE A 94 22.57 3.16 -13.29
N LYS A 95 23.54 2.84 -12.44
CA LYS A 95 23.67 1.57 -11.71
C LYS A 95 23.25 1.79 -10.26
N MET A 96 22.39 0.92 -9.76
CA MET A 96 21.90 0.96 -8.38
C MET A 96 22.11 -0.40 -7.71
N LEU A 97 22.46 -0.38 -6.44
CA LEU A 97 22.52 -1.56 -5.57
C LEU A 97 21.31 -1.56 -4.61
N ASP A 98 20.66 -2.71 -4.43
CA ASP A 98 19.51 -2.89 -3.53
C ASP A 98 18.40 -1.84 -3.75
N ALA A 99 18.04 -1.61 -5.01
CA ALA A 99 17.04 -0.64 -5.37
C ALA A 99 15.62 -1.07 -4.92
N GLN A 100 14.82 -0.12 -4.44
CA GLN A 100 13.42 -0.30 -4.08
C GLN A 100 12.58 0.87 -4.56
N ILE A 101 11.41 0.60 -5.14
CA ILE A 101 10.42 1.62 -5.52
C ILE A 101 9.51 1.89 -4.31
N ILE A 102 9.65 3.06 -3.69
CA ILE A 102 8.86 3.45 -2.50
C ILE A 102 7.61 4.28 -2.85
N ASN A 103 7.58 4.87 -4.04
CA ASN A 103 6.42 5.56 -4.61
C ASN A 103 6.30 5.26 -6.12
N GLY A 104 5.08 5.24 -6.66
CA GLY A 104 4.85 4.93 -8.08
C GLY A 104 4.66 3.45 -8.40
N GLY A 105 4.34 2.60 -7.42
CA GLY A 105 4.12 1.16 -7.63
C GLY A 105 2.97 0.83 -8.59
N GLN A 106 1.88 1.62 -8.56
CA GLN A 106 0.76 1.51 -9.51
C GLN A 106 1.16 1.85 -10.93
N THR A 107 1.87 2.97 -11.11
CA THR A 107 2.45 3.37 -12.40
C THR A 107 3.38 2.30 -12.92
N SER A 108 4.29 1.80 -12.08
CA SER A 108 5.27 0.75 -12.47
C SER A 108 4.58 -0.56 -12.90
N LYS A 109 3.56 -1.03 -12.17
CA LYS A 109 2.80 -2.22 -12.59
C LYS A 109 1.93 -1.98 -13.82
N ALA A 110 1.36 -0.79 -13.99
CA ALA A 110 0.60 -0.46 -15.19
C ALA A 110 1.50 -0.46 -16.43
N LEU A 111 2.68 0.15 -16.34
CA LEU A 111 3.71 0.09 -17.38
C LEU A 111 4.06 -1.37 -17.72
N GLN A 112 4.38 -2.17 -16.69
CA GLN A 112 4.68 -3.59 -16.86
C GLN A 112 3.56 -4.33 -17.61
N GLN A 113 2.30 -4.14 -17.17
CA GLN A 113 1.14 -4.81 -17.77
C GLN A 113 0.89 -4.40 -19.21
N VAL A 114 0.98 -3.09 -19.53
CA VAL A 114 0.69 -2.59 -20.88
C VAL A 114 1.79 -3.00 -21.85
N LEU A 115 3.06 -2.84 -21.47
CA LEU A 115 4.19 -3.11 -22.36
C LEU A 115 4.47 -4.61 -22.53
N SER A 116 4.07 -5.44 -21.56
CA SER A 116 4.19 -6.91 -21.66
C SER A 116 2.97 -7.56 -22.34
N ASP A 117 1.88 -6.83 -22.60
CA ASP A 117 0.71 -7.37 -23.28
C ASP A 117 1.02 -7.60 -24.77
N PRO A 118 0.90 -8.84 -25.29
CA PRO A 118 1.13 -9.14 -26.70
C PRO A 118 0.34 -8.26 -27.67
N LYS A 119 -0.83 -7.75 -27.26
CA LYS A 119 -1.68 -6.88 -28.09
C LYS A 119 -1.04 -5.52 -28.36
N ASN A 120 -0.11 -5.08 -27.52
CA ASN A 120 0.52 -3.76 -27.62
C ASN A 120 1.93 -3.80 -28.21
N LYS A 121 2.43 -4.97 -28.63
CA LYS A 121 3.80 -5.13 -29.17
C LYS A 121 4.14 -4.25 -30.37
N GLN A 122 3.14 -3.87 -31.17
CA GLN A 122 3.32 -3.02 -32.35
C GLN A 122 3.25 -1.52 -32.01
N GLN A 123 2.92 -1.17 -30.77
CA GLN A 123 2.85 0.23 -30.38
C GLN A 123 4.23 0.79 -30.07
N ASP A 124 4.44 2.05 -30.42
CA ASP A 124 5.66 2.79 -30.10
C ASP A 124 5.53 3.49 -28.74
N PHE A 125 6.53 3.31 -27.89
CA PHE A 125 6.65 3.94 -26.56
C PHE A 125 7.95 4.74 -26.41
N SER A 126 8.72 4.90 -27.49
CA SER A 126 10.05 5.51 -27.47
C SER A 126 10.06 6.96 -26.98
N GLU A 127 8.98 7.70 -27.23
CA GLU A 127 8.80 9.09 -26.77
C GLU A 127 8.17 9.19 -25.37
N SER A 128 7.72 8.08 -24.78
CA SER A 128 7.08 8.07 -23.48
C SER A 128 8.10 8.08 -22.35
N MET A 129 8.12 9.18 -21.59
CA MET A 129 9.03 9.41 -20.48
C MET A 129 8.30 9.48 -19.14
N VAL A 130 8.97 9.09 -18.06
CA VAL A 130 8.48 9.22 -16.68
C VAL A 130 9.50 9.90 -15.79
N LEU A 131 9.02 10.75 -14.88
CA LEU A 131 9.84 11.38 -13.84
C LEU A 131 10.29 10.34 -12.81
N VAL A 132 11.58 10.28 -12.52
CA VAL A 132 12.18 9.38 -11.53
C VAL A 132 13.01 10.18 -10.54
N ARG A 133 12.83 9.89 -9.26
CA ARG A 133 13.67 10.36 -8.15
C ARG A 133 14.38 9.15 -7.53
N ILE A 134 15.68 9.24 -7.31
CA ILE A 134 16.48 8.15 -6.74
C ILE A 134 17.25 8.71 -5.55
N TYR A 135 17.05 8.16 -4.36
CA TYR A 135 17.80 8.54 -3.17
C TYR A 135 18.80 7.45 -2.80
N LYS A 136 20.08 7.81 -2.63
CA LYS A 136 21.08 6.92 -2.06
C LYS A 136 20.93 6.93 -0.54
N LEU A 137 20.21 5.93 -0.03
CA LEU A 137 19.91 5.75 1.40
C LEU A 137 20.32 4.34 1.81
N GLY A 138 21.16 4.24 2.83
CA GLY A 138 21.62 2.94 3.34
C GLY A 138 20.53 2.30 4.20
N ALA A 139 19.96 1.18 3.75
CA ALA A 139 18.80 0.54 4.38
C ALA A 139 18.93 0.29 5.90
N LYS A 140 20.15 0.13 6.43
CA LYS A 140 20.40 -0.05 7.88
C LYS A 140 20.62 1.25 8.66
N LYS A 141 21.17 2.29 8.03
CA LYS A 141 21.47 3.56 8.70
C LYS A 141 20.31 4.55 8.61
N ASP A 142 19.52 4.43 7.56
CA ASP A 142 18.50 5.41 7.18
C ASP A 142 17.08 4.84 7.27
N GLU A 143 16.86 3.78 8.07
CA GLU A 143 15.57 3.08 8.15
C GLU A 143 14.41 4.03 8.55
N GLU A 144 14.64 4.89 9.55
CA GLU A 144 13.66 5.90 9.98
C GLU A 144 13.36 6.92 8.88
N LEU A 145 14.39 7.44 8.21
CA LEU A 145 14.23 8.40 7.12
C LEU A 145 13.52 7.76 5.92
N ILE A 146 13.85 6.51 5.57
CA ILE A 146 13.17 5.76 4.52
C ILE A 146 11.69 5.58 4.87
N TYR A 147 11.40 5.26 6.14
CA TYR A 147 10.04 5.17 6.63
C TYR A 147 9.32 6.51 6.48
N ASP A 148 9.89 7.61 6.95
CA ASP A 148 9.31 8.96 6.89
C ASP A 148 9.09 9.44 5.45
N ILE A 149 10.06 9.25 4.55
CA ILE A 149 9.92 9.56 3.12
C ILE A 149 8.79 8.73 2.52
N THR A 150 8.73 7.44 2.85
CA THR A 150 7.67 6.56 2.36
C THR A 150 6.30 7.01 2.85
N LEU A 151 6.19 7.47 4.11
CA LEU A 151 4.95 8.04 4.63
C LEU A 151 4.59 9.36 3.94
N ALA A 152 5.52 10.30 3.85
CA ALA A 152 5.31 11.63 3.32
C ALA A 152 4.98 11.61 1.81
N THR A 153 5.66 10.78 1.02
CA THR A 153 5.39 10.67 -0.42
C THR A 153 4.04 10.00 -0.73
N ASN A 154 3.53 9.18 0.19
CA ASN A 154 2.24 8.51 0.03
C ASN A 154 1.07 9.25 0.74
N SER A 155 1.33 10.19 1.64
CA SER A 155 0.31 10.96 2.37
C SER A 155 -0.46 11.96 1.50
N GLN A 156 0.08 12.36 0.35
CA GLN A 156 -0.63 13.18 -0.66
C GLN A 156 -1.83 12.46 -1.31
N ASN A 157 -2.00 11.15 -1.06
CA ASN A 157 -3.24 10.42 -1.34
C ASN A 157 -3.57 9.55 -0.11
N ALA A 158 -4.34 10.11 0.83
CA ALA A 158 -4.80 9.54 2.11
C ALA A 158 -4.48 8.04 2.31
N ILE A 159 -3.30 7.74 2.86
CA ILE A 159 -3.08 6.46 3.53
C ILE A 159 -4.05 6.42 4.71
N THR A 160 -4.93 5.42 4.75
CA THR A 160 -5.77 5.22 5.93
C THR A 160 -4.86 4.90 7.11
N LEU A 161 -4.92 5.68 8.19
CA LEU A 161 -4.07 5.55 9.39
C LEU A 161 -4.02 4.12 9.94
N ARG A 162 -5.07 3.33 9.69
CA ARG A 162 -5.11 1.86 9.80
C ARG A 162 -3.83 1.17 9.35
N TYR A 163 -3.33 1.51 8.17
CA TYR A 163 -2.18 0.84 7.57
C TYR A 163 -0.87 1.20 8.25
N LEU A 164 -0.75 2.43 8.77
CA LEU A 164 0.36 2.81 9.66
C LEU A 164 0.33 1.95 10.92
N ARG A 165 -0.85 1.82 11.52
CA ARG A 165 -1.07 1.03 12.74
C ARG A 165 -0.90 -0.47 12.55
N ALA A 166 -0.90 -0.98 11.33
CA ALA A 166 -0.70 -2.40 11.08
C ALA A 166 0.70 -2.90 11.53
N ASN A 167 1.71 -2.03 11.54
CA ASN A 167 3.07 -2.36 12.00
C ASN A 167 3.32 -2.01 13.47
N ASP A 168 2.34 -1.41 14.16
CA ASP A 168 2.42 -1.02 15.56
C ASP A 168 2.70 -2.23 16.46
N SER A 169 3.50 -2.01 17.50
CA SER A 169 3.88 -3.04 18.48
C SER A 169 2.66 -3.69 19.13
N ILE A 170 1.59 -2.93 19.37
CA ILE A 170 0.34 -3.45 19.97
C ILE A 170 -0.28 -4.50 19.06
N GLN A 171 -0.35 -4.23 17.75
CA GLN A 171 -0.94 -5.17 16.79
C GLN A 171 -0.09 -6.43 16.62
N LYS A 172 1.24 -6.30 16.66
CA LYS A 172 2.16 -7.43 16.63
C LYS A 172 1.99 -8.33 17.86
N LYS A 173 1.78 -7.76 19.05
CA LYS A 173 1.50 -8.52 20.28
C LYS A 173 0.17 -9.27 20.20
N ILE A 174 -0.89 -8.62 19.69
CA ILE A 174 -2.19 -9.26 19.45
C ILE A 174 -2.04 -10.43 18.47
N GLU A 175 -1.29 -10.26 17.38
CA GLU A 175 -0.99 -11.34 16.43
C GLU A 175 -0.29 -12.53 17.10
N GLN A 176 0.72 -12.27 17.93
CA GLN A 176 1.45 -13.30 18.65
C GLN A 176 0.55 -14.07 19.62
N GLY A 177 -0.31 -13.37 20.37
CA GLY A 177 -1.28 -14.00 21.27
C GLY A 177 -2.29 -14.86 20.52
N LEU A 178 -2.91 -14.33 19.46
CA LEU A 178 -3.90 -15.07 18.66
C LEU A 178 -3.31 -16.30 17.96
N LYS A 179 -2.02 -16.28 17.64
CA LYS A 179 -1.31 -17.43 17.04
C LYS A 179 -1.36 -18.67 17.94
N GLN A 180 -1.38 -18.50 19.27
CA GLN A 180 -1.45 -19.62 20.23
C GLN A 180 -2.77 -20.39 20.13
N TYR A 181 -3.84 -19.73 19.64
CA TYR A 181 -5.16 -20.34 19.40
C TYR A 181 -5.34 -20.80 17.95
N GLY A 182 -4.28 -20.81 17.14
CA GLY A 182 -4.37 -21.14 15.71
C GLY A 182 -5.14 -20.10 14.88
N ILE A 183 -5.34 -18.89 15.41
CA ILE A 183 -6.09 -17.82 14.74
C ILE A 183 -5.12 -16.91 13.99
N HIS A 184 -5.39 -16.71 12.70
CA HIS A 184 -4.60 -15.80 11.88
C HIS A 184 -5.12 -14.36 12.00
N TYR A 185 -4.34 -13.50 12.66
CA TYR A 185 -4.67 -12.09 12.82
C TYR A 185 -4.28 -11.25 11.59
N ARG A 186 -5.27 -10.71 10.89
CA ARG A 186 -5.06 -9.93 9.66
C ARG A 186 -4.90 -8.45 9.98
N ARG A 187 -3.68 -8.07 10.39
CA ARG A 187 -3.23 -6.66 10.44
C ARG A 187 -3.23 -6.03 9.05
N LYS A 188 -2.88 -6.86 8.07
CA LYS A 188 -2.62 -6.52 6.69
C LYS A 188 -3.69 -7.11 5.77
N ARG A 189 -4.24 -6.31 4.85
CA ARG A 189 -4.98 -6.88 3.70
C ARG A 189 -3.97 -7.66 2.87
N GLY A 190 -4.31 -8.90 2.53
CA GLY A 190 -3.43 -9.78 1.76
C GLY A 190 -4.21 -10.48 0.65
N TYR A 191 -3.49 -11.00 -0.35
CA TYR A 191 -4.08 -11.60 -1.55
C TYR A 191 -4.88 -12.88 -1.26
N LYS A 192 -4.55 -13.62 -0.19
CA LYS A 192 -5.29 -14.82 0.20
C LYS A 192 -6.67 -14.44 0.73
N ARG A 193 -7.70 -15.15 0.26
CA ARG A 193 -9.08 -15.04 0.73
C ARG A 193 -9.13 -15.29 2.24
N ALA A 194 -9.92 -14.49 2.96
CA ALA A 194 -10.05 -14.64 4.40
C ALA A 194 -10.73 -15.96 4.75
N SER A 195 -10.15 -16.69 5.69
CA SER A 195 -10.79 -17.82 6.35
C SER A 195 -11.87 -17.32 7.31
N LYS A 196 -12.84 -18.18 7.63
CA LYS A 196 -13.86 -17.92 8.66
C LYS A 196 -13.24 -17.76 10.05
N THR A 197 -12.10 -18.41 10.29
CA THR A 197 -11.35 -18.34 11.54
C THR A 197 -10.50 -17.08 11.66
N ASP A 198 -10.22 -16.37 10.55
CA ASP A 198 -9.41 -15.15 10.58
C ASP A 198 -10.08 -14.06 11.41
N ILE A 199 -9.27 -13.28 12.13
CA ILE A 199 -9.70 -12.05 12.80
C ILE A 199 -9.04 -10.88 12.08
N ARG A 200 -9.86 -9.95 11.59
CA ARG A 200 -9.36 -8.71 10.98
C ARG A 200 -9.13 -7.67 12.07
N MET A 201 -8.10 -6.83 11.90
CA MET A 201 -7.80 -5.75 12.83
C MET A 201 -8.98 -4.79 13.04
N GLU A 202 -9.77 -4.52 12.00
CA GLU A 202 -10.99 -3.70 12.08
C GLU A 202 -12.08 -4.37 12.91
N MET A 203 -12.23 -5.69 12.78
CA MET A 203 -13.21 -6.44 13.55
C MET A 203 -12.83 -6.44 15.04
N ALA A 204 -11.54 -6.61 15.34
CA ALA A 204 -11.04 -6.45 16.70
C ALA A 204 -11.34 -5.05 17.25
N ALA A 205 -11.04 -3.99 16.48
CA ALA A 205 -11.33 -2.61 16.88
C ALA A 205 -12.82 -2.40 17.19
N GLU A 206 -13.71 -2.83 16.29
CA GLU A 206 -15.15 -2.70 16.43
C GLU A 206 -15.66 -3.42 17.67
N VAL A 207 -15.25 -4.67 17.88
CA VAL A 207 -15.69 -5.50 18.99
C VAL A 207 -15.18 -4.96 20.33
N ILE A 208 -13.90 -4.60 20.43
CA ILE A 208 -13.33 -4.03 21.66
C ILE A 208 -14.00 -2.69 21.99
N LEU A 209 -14.14 -1.80 20.99
CA LEU A 209 -14.74 -0.48 21.20
C LEU A 209 -16.21 -0.59 21.62
N ALA A 210 -16.97 -1.50 21.02
CA ALA A 210 -18.38 -1.69 21.38
C ALA A 210 -18.57 -2.27 22.79
N THR A 211 -17.71 -3.19 23.19
CA THR A 211 -17.92 -4.00 24.41
C THR A 211 -17.10 -3.51 25.59
N LYS A 212 -15.78 -3.40 25.44
CA LYS A 212 -14.85 -3.03 26.51
C LYS A 212 -14.78 -1.53 26.74
N CYS A 213 -14.94 -0.75 25.68
CA CYS A 213 -14.96 0.71 25.79
C CYS A 213 -16.38 1.29 25.90
N HIS A 214 -17.42 0.44 25.86
CA HIS A 214 -18.84 0.84 25.92
C HIS A 214 -19.25 1.93 24.89
N ARG A 215 -18.65 1.90 23.69
CA ARG A 215 -18.89 2.89 22.62
C ARG A 215 -19.43 2.24 21.33
N PRO A 216 -20.58 1.54 21.36
CA PRO A 216 -21.12 0.80 20.21
C PRO A 216 -21.50 1.71 19.03
N ASN A 217 -21.96 2.93 19.29
CA ASN A 217 -22.28 3.91 18.25
C ASN A 217 -21.02 4.26 17.42
N GLU A 218 -19.88 4.47 18.08
CA GLU A 218 -18.64 4.81 17.40
C GLU A 218 -18.00 3.60 16.71
N ALA A 219 -18.16 2.41 17.30
CA ALA A 219 -17.80 1.15 16.66
C ALA A 219 -18.53 0.96 15.32
N ARG A 220 -19.84 1.25 15.27
CA ARG A 220 -20.64 1.05 14.05
C ARG A 220 -20.45 2.13 13.00
N PHE A 221 -20.47 3.41 13.42
CA PHE A 221 -20.64 4.55 12.51
C PHE A 221 -19.40 5.44 12.36
N ARG A 222 -18.39 5.33 13.24
CA ARG A 222 -17.19 6.20 13.21
C ARG A 222 -15.90 5.45 12.93
N LYS A 223 -15.94 4.53 11.96
CA LYS A 223 -14.80 3.65 11.59
C LYS A 223 -13.52 4.41 11.20
N GLY A 224 -13.65 5.63 10.67
CA GLY A 224 -12.51 6.49 10.33
C GLY A 224 -11.65 6.87 11.55
N LEU A 225 -12.23 6.87 12.76
CA LEU A 225 -11.53 7.26 13.99
C LEU A 225 -10.75 6.11 14.63
N HIS A 226 -11.12 4.86 14.36
CA HIS A 226 -10.64 3.67 15.08
C HIS A 226 -9.12 3.51 15.03
N PHE A 227 -8.51 3.90 13.92
CA PHE A 227 -7.07 3.82 13.72
C PHE A 227 -6.38 5.18 13.69
N ASP A 228 -7.14 6.21 14.07
CA ASP A 228 -6.70 7.59 14.21
C ASP A 228 -6.75 7.98 15.71
N LYS A 229 -7.61 8.93 16.07
CA LYS A 229 -7.66 9.58 17.39
C LYS A 229 -7.93 8.64 18.55
N ILE A 230 -8.70 7.57 18.33
CA ILE A 230 -9.13 6.66 19.41
C ILE A 230 -8.39 5.32 19.37
N TYR A 231 -7.35 5.18 18.55
CA TYR A 231 -6.62 3.93 18.39
C TYR A 231 -6.07 3.37 19.71
N PHE A 232 -5.36 4.20 20.48
CA PHE A 232 -4.80 3.76 21.76
C PHE A 232 -5.91 3.50 22.78
N GLN A 233 -6.98 4.30 22.78
CA GLN A 233 -8.15 4.06 23.64
C GLN A 233 -8.81 2.70 23.37
N ILE A 234 -8.70 2.16 22.16
CA ILE A 234 -9.21 0.82 21.84
C ILE A 234 -8.21 -0.25 22.28
N PHE A 235 -6.93 -0.13 21.87
CA PHE A 235 -6.00 -1.26 21.88
C PHE A 235 -4.97 -1.27 23.02
N GLU A 236 -5.00 -0.31 23.93
CA GLU A 236 -4.07 -0.27 25.05
C GLU A 236 -4.26 -1.48 25.99
N ASN A 237 -3.13 -2.00 26.50
CA ASN A 237 -2.96 -3.37 27.05
C ASN A 237 -3.80 -3.69 28.31
N LYS A 238 -4.61 -2.75 28.80
CA LYS A 238 -5.49 -2.93 29.97
C LYS A 238 -6.96 -3.11 29.61
N ASN A 239 -7.35 -2.91 28.35
CA ASN A 239 -8.75 -2.93 27.94
C ASN A 239 -9.32 -4.34 27.72
N PHE A 240 -8.47 -5.31 27.40
CA PHE A 240 -8.88 -6.69 27.12
C PHE A 240 -7.69 -7.64 27.16
N THR A 241 -7.98 -8.93 27.38
CA THR A 241 -7.06 -10.07 27.20
C THR A 241 -7.28 -10.74 25.85
N ILE A 242 -6.33 -11.54 25.38
CA ILE A 242 -6.44 -12.22 24.08
C ILE A 242 -7.62 -13.20 24.08
N GLU A 243 -7.83 -13.91 25.18
CA GLU A 243 -8.93 -14.83 25.43
C GLU A 243 -10.28 -14.12 25.29
N GLU A 244 -10.41 -12.94 25.91
CA GLU A 244 -11.60 -12.11 25.78
C GLU A 244 -11.82 -11.64 24.35
N LEU A 245 -10.76 -11.22 23.65
CA LEU A 245 -10.87 -10.83 22.24
C LEU A 245 -11.39 -12.00 21.38
N VAL A 246 -10.86 -13.20 21.57
CA VAL A 246 -11.32 -14.41 20.85
C VAL A 246 -12.79 -14.66 21.13
N PHE A 247 -13.19 -14.68 22.40
CA PHE A 247 -14.58 -14.90 22.81
C PHE A 247 -15.52 -13.87 22.19
N LEU A 248 -15.19 -12.58 22.32
CA LEU A 248 -16.03 -11.49 21.85
C LEU A 248 -16.16 -11.48 20.32
N VAL A 249 -15.08 -11.80 19.59
CA VAL A 249 -15.12 -11.89 18.13
C VAL A 249 -15.97 -13.09 17.68
N GLU A 250 -15.87 -14.24 18.33
CA GLU A 250 -16.71 -15.39 18.00
C GLU A 250 -18.18 -15.14 18.32
N LEU A 251 -18.47 -14.46 19.44
CA LEU A 251 -19.82 -14.00 19.76
C LEU A 251 -20.34 -13.02 18.69
N PHE A 252 -19.54 -12.04 18.28
CA PHE A 252 -19.88 -11.10 17.22
C PHE A 252 -20.18 -11.81 15.89
N LYS A 253 -19.33 -12.77 15.48
CA LYS A 253 -19.57 -13.56 14.27
C LYS A 253 -20.87 -14.36 14.34
N LYS A 254 -21.21 -14.94 15.50
CA LYS A 254 -22.48 -15.66 15.72
C LYS A 254 -23.68 -14.71 15.62
N ILE A 255 -23.62 -13.55 16.28
CA ILE A 255 -24.67 -12.53 16.23
C ILE A 255 -24.88 -12.04 14.79
N GLU A 256 -23.80 -11.73 14.06
CA GLU A 256 -23.88 -11.30 12.66
C GLU A 256 -24.45 -12.40 11.75
N SER A 257 -24.12 -13.66 12.01
CA SER A 257 -24.73 -14.79 11.28
C SER A 257 -26.22 -14.91 11.57
N TYR A 258 -26.62 -14.75 12.83
CA TYR A 258 -28.04 -14.78 13.20
C TYR A 258 -28.78 -13.60 12.57
N ARG A 259 -28.26 -12.38 12.67
CA ARG A 259 -28.85 -11.16 12.07
C ARG A 259 -29.13 -11.36 10.57
N LYS A 260 -28.12 -11.80 9.81
CA LYS A 260 -28.26 -12.04 8.36
C LYS A 260 -29.27 -13.12 8.00
N ASN A 261 -29.40 -14.16 8.83
CA ASN A 261 -30.35 -15.24 8.59
C ASN A 261 -31.76 -14.89 9.09
N ALA A 262 -31.85 -14.08 10.15
CA ALA A 262 -33.09 -13.61 10.74
C ALA A 262 -33.71 -12.47 9.94
N ASP A 263 -32.92 -11.73 9.14
CA ASP A 263 -33.36 -10.62 8.29
C ASP A 263 -34.63 -10.98 7.49
N VAL A 264 -34.71 -12.16 6.88
CA VAL A 264 -35.90 -12.53 6.08
C VAL A 264 -37.18 -12.65 6.93
N LYS A 265 -37.08 -13.08 8.19
CA LYS A 265 -38.22 -13.19 9.12
C LYS A 265 -38.48 -11.88 9.88
N LEU A 266 -37.43 -11.13 10.21
CA LEU A 266 -37.50 -9.87 10.95
C LEU A 266 -37.91 -8.70 10.07
N ILE A 267 -37.45 -8.61 8.82
CA ILE A 267 -37.92 -7.62 7.84
C ILE A 267 -39.42 -7.80 7.58
N LYS A 268 -39.90 -9.05 7.53
CA LYS A 268 -41.35 -9.34 7.45
C LYS A 268 -42.13 -8.88 8.69
N LYS A 269 -41.52 -8.97 9.88
CA LYS A 269 -42.17 -8.63 11.16
C LYS A 269 -42.06 -7.15 11.53
N TYR A 270 -40.98 -6.49 11.11
CA TYR A 270 -40.62 -5.10 11.43
C TYR A 270 -40.09 -4.38 10.18
N PRO A 271 -40.97 -4.07 9.20
CA PRO A 271 -40.57 -3.57 7.89
C PRO A 271 -39.92 -2.17 7.92
N PHE A 272 -40.04 -1.44 9.03
CA PHE A 272 -39.54 -0.08 9.18
C PHE A 272 -38.19 0.02 9.89
N ILE A 273 -37.62 -1.09 10.35
CA ILE A 273 -36.31 -1.10 11.00
C ILE A 273 -35.27 -1.49 9.94
N PRO A 274 -34.37 -0.58 9.54
CA PRO A 274 -33.31 -0.90 8.59
C PRO A 274 -32.25 -1.76 9.30
N TYR A 275 -32.43 -3.08 9.26
CA TYR A 275 -31.47 -4.05 9.80
C TYR A 275 -30.27 -4.26 8.88
#